data_AF-A0A521EB53-F1
#
_entry.id   AF-A0A521EB53-F1
#
_cell.length_a   1.000
_cell.length_b   1.000
_cell.length_c   1.000
_cell.angle_alpha   90.00
_cell.angle_beta   90.00
_cell.angle_gamma   90.00
#
_symmetry.space_group_name_H-M   'P 1'
#
loop_
_entity.id
_entity.type
_entity.pdbx_description
1 polymer ?
#
loop_
_entity_poly.entity_id
_entity_poly.type
_entity_poly.pdbx_seq_one_letter_code
_entity_poly.pdbx_strand_id
1 'polypeptide(L)'
;MKKLKQNITRIIAAIFVLASFASCDEVGDTDPGGTSTESMSGDWYVQTLVNGKVVVNYTLLSTYNTSANDGKEMWIDDHGKIWNFKVKSPVTVGSSVFAGSNLASDVDGYKVNVTITEGKVTKNDTKSTGGHIVDGISFKATFSDDTDAGTVYEIKGYKRTGFKEDEH
;
A
#
# COMPACT_ATOMS: atom_id res chain seq x y z
N MET A 1 3.36 -66.90 -28.26
CA MET A 1 4.32 -65.91 -27.72
C MET A 1 4.26 -64.52 -28.38
N LYS A 2 4.18 -64.39 -29.72
CA LYS A 2 4.11 -63.08 -30.41
C LYS A 2 2.94 -62.18 -29.97
N LYS A 3 1.72 -62.73 -29.89
CA LYS A 3 0.52 -61.98 -29.46
C LYS A 3 0.60 -61.49 -28.00
N LEU A 4 1.20 -62.28 -27.12
CA LEU A 4 1.39 -61.91 -25.71
C LEU A 4 2.38 -60.74 -25.57
N LYS A 5 3.50 -60.78 -26.31
CA LYS A 5 4.47 -59.66 -26.35
C LYS A 5 3.83 -58.38 -26.89
N GLN A 6 3.02 -58.48 -27.94
CA GLN A 6 2.36 -57.34 -28.57
C GLN A 6 1.30 -56.68 -27.67
N ASN A 7 0.57 -57.47 -26.88
CA ASN A 7 -0.38 -56.95 -25.88
C ASN A 7 0.35 -56.27 -24.72
N ILE A 8 1.47 -56.83 -24.25
CA ILE A 8 2.31 -56.22 -23.20
C ILE A 8 2.86 -54.88 -23.67
N THR A 9 3.39 -54.79 -24.91
CA THR A 9 3.90 -53.53 -25.46
C THR A 9 2.80 -52.46 -25.54
N ARG A 10 1.56 -52.82 -25.90
CA ARG A 10 0.42 -51.89 -25.95
C ARG A 10 0.03 -51.37 -24.56
N ILE A 11 0.06 -52.23 -23.55
CA ILE A 11 -0.23 -51.85 -22.16
C ILE A 11 0.86 -50.90 -21.63
N ILE A 12 2.13 -51.20 -21.88
CA ILE A 12 3.25 -50.33 -21.47
C ILE A 12 3.16 -48.98 -22.16
N ALA A 13 2.85 -48.94 -23.47
CA ALA A 13 2.67 -47.69 -24.20
C ALA A 13 1.49 -46.86 -23.66
N ALA A 14 0.38 -47.51 -23.30
CA ALA A 14 -0.78 -46.84 -22.71
C ALA A 14 -0.46 -46.23 -21.33
N ILE A 15 0.30 -46.95 -20.49
CA ILE A 15 0.75 -46.44 -19.19
C ILE A 15 1.68 -45.23 -19.36
N PHE A 16 2.58 -45.28 -20.34
CA PHE A 16 3.49 -44.17 -20.64
C PHE A 16 2.75 -42.91 -21.10
N VAL A 17 1.72 -43.08 -21.94
CA VAL A 17 0.86 -41.97 -22.41
C VAL A 17 0.02 -41.38 -21.27
N LEU A 18 -0.47 -42.21 -20.34
CA LEU A 18 -1.22 -41.72 -19.17
C LEU A 18 -0.31 -40.97 -18.18
N ALA A 19 0.95 -41.38 -18.02
CA ALA A 19 1.91 -40.69 -17.18
C ALA A 19 2.38 -39.34 -17.75
N SER A 20 2.32 -39.13 -19.08
CA SER A 20 2.73 -37.87 -19.71
C SER A 20 1.79 -36.68 -19.46
N PHE A 21 0.62 -36.89 -18.86
CA PHE A 21 -0.32 -35.81 -18.49
C PHE A 21 -0.19 -35.34 -17.03
N ALA A 22 0.74 -35.89 -16.24
CA ALA A 22 0.96 -35.54 -14.84
C ALA A 22 2.06 -34.48 -14.63
N SER A 23 2.17 -33.49 -15.53
CA SER A 23 3.21 -32.45 -15.52
C SER A 23 2.69 -31.07 -15.08
N CYS A 24 1.64 -31.00 -14.28
CA CYS A 24 1.42 -29.80 -13.48
C CYS A 24 2.32 -29.91 -12.25
N ASP A 25 3.48 -29.25 -12.27
CA ASP A 25 4.13 -28.91 -11.02
C ASP A 25 3.14 -28.07 -10.22
N GLU A 26 2.75 -28.53 -9.04
CA GLU A 26 2.17 -27.64 -8.04
C GLU A 26 3.24 -26.59 -7.75
N VAL A 27 3.09 -25.42 -8.37
CA VAL A 27 3.71 -24.21 -7.87
C VAL A 27 3.15 -24.03 -6.46
N GLY A 28 3.91 -24.48 -5.47
CA GLY A 28 3.52 -24.43 -4.07
C GLY A 28 3.19 -23.00 -3.63
N ASP A 29 2.66 -22.87 -2.42
CA ASP A 29 2.41 -21.58 -1.78
C ASP A 29 3.75 -20.87 -1.47
N THR A 30 4.36 -20.31 -2.50
CA THR A 30 5.63 -19.58 -2.41
C THR A 30 5.35 -18.19 -1.89
N ASP A 31 6.00 -17.83 -0.78
CA ASP A 31 6.00 -16.47 -0.28
C ASP A 31 6.48 -15.51 -1.39
N PRO A 32 5.61 -14.61 -1.90
CA PRO A 32 5.98 -13.66 -2.94
C PRO A 32 6.99 -12.62 -2.45
N GLY A 33 7.24 -12.57 -1.14
CA GLY A 33 8.03 -11.56 -0.47
C GLY A 33 7.36 -10.19 -0.50
N GLY A 34 8.13 -9.17 -0.16
CA GLY A 34 7.64 -7.79 -0.11
C GLY A 34 8.68 -6.81 0.37
N THR A 35 8.29 -5.54 0.43
CA THR A 35 9.13 -4.50 1.04
C THR A 35 8.94 -4.47 2.55
N SER A 36 9.94 -3.98 3.29
CA SER A 36 9.92 -3.91 4.76
C SER A 36 8.80 -3.04 5.34
N THR A 37 8.10 -2.25 4.52
CA THR A 37 6.95 -1.41 4.91
C THR A 37 5.68 -1.75 4.10
N GLU A 38 5.60 -2.94 3.51
CA GLU A 38 4.51 -3.33 2.59
C GLU A 38 3.10 -3.14 3.17
N SER A 39 2.90 -3.46 4.44
CA SER A 39 1.61 -3.43 5.12
C SER A 39 1.10 -2.00 5.35
N MET A 40 2.00 -1.02 5.27
CA MET A 40 1.72 0.40 5.41
C MET A 40 1.82 1.15 4.07
N SER A 41 2.17 0.44 2.99
CA SER A 41 2.36 1.01 1.66
C SER A 41 1.10 0.87 0.79
N GLY A 42 0.88 1.83 -0.08
CA GLY A 42 -0.21 1.83 -1.05
C GLY A 42 -0.61 3.22 -1.51
N ASP A 43 -1.59 3.24 -2.41
CA ASP A 43 -2.32 4.44 -2.80
C ASP A 43 -3.58 4.59 -1.94
N TRP A 44 -3.89 5.82 -1.59
CA TRP A 44 -4.97 6.18 -0.68
C TRP A 44 -5.77 7.34 -1.27
N TYR A 45 -7.09 7.28 -1.11
CA TYR A 45 -7.94 8.44 -1.28
C TYR A 45 -8.24 9.05 0.08
N VAL A 46 -7.71 10.25 0.30
CA VAL A 46 -7.76 10.96 1.59
C VAL A 46 -8.48 12.30 1.48
N GLN A 47 -9.20 12.65 2.53
CA GLN A 47 -9.71 14.00 2.77
C GLN A 47 -8.82 14.70 3.80
N THR A 48 -8.72 16.02 3.67
CA THR A 48 -8.06 16.88 4.67
C THR A 48 -9.11 17.66 5.41
N LEU A 49 -9.05 17.64 6.74
CA LEU A 49 -9.97 18.31 7.63
C LEU A 49 -9.24 19.31 8.52
N VAL A 50 -9.92 20.42 8.82
CA VAL A 50 -9.52 21.37 9.86
C VAL A 50 -10.72 21.55 10.80
N ASN A 51 -10.50 21.32 12.10
CA ASN A 51 -11.56 21.38 13.12
C ASN A 51 -12.80 20.52 12.76
N GLY A 52 -12.57 19.32 12.24
CA GLY A 52 -13.63 18.38 11.85
C GLY A 52 -14.39 18.72 10.57
N LYS A 53 -14.00 19.78 9.85
CA LYS A 53 -14.60 20.17 8.57
C LYS A 53 -13.66 19.82 7.42
N VAL A 54 -14.19 19.18 6.38
CA VAL A 54 -13.44 18.89 5.15
C VAL A 54 -13.07 20.20 4.45
N VAL A 55 -11.76 20.42 4.26
CA VAL A 55 -11.19 21.56 3.53
C VAL A 55 -10.61 21.15 2.17
N VAL A 56 -10.16 19.89 2.04
CA VAL A 56 -9.78 19.26 0.77
C VAL A 56 -10.56 17.96 0.68
N ASN A 57 -11.32 17.79 -0.41
CA ASN A 57 -12.04 16.55 -0.66
C ASN A 57 -11.07 15.42 -1.07
N TYR A 58 -11.58 14.24 -1.37
CA TYR A 58 -10.76 13.09 -1.72
C TYR A 58 -9.72 13.41 -2.79
N THR A 59 -8.46 13.16 -2.43
CA THR A 59 -7.32 13.24 -3.33
C THR A 59 -6.39 12.07 -3.12
N LEU A 60 -5.58 11.77 -4.14
CA LEU A 60 -4.56 10.75 -4.08
C LEU A 60 -3.44 11.15 -3.12
N LEU A 61 -3.07 10.21 -2.25
CA LEU A 61 -1.87 10.20 -1.41
C LEU A 61 -1.23 8.82 -1.60
N SER A 62 0.10 8.74 -1.64
CA SER A 62 0.80 7.45 -1.67
C SER A 62 1.74 7.33 -0.47
N THR A 63 1.80 6.13 0.08
CA THR A 63 2.83 5.72 1.03
C THR A 63 3.62 4.55 0.45
N TYR A 64 4.94 4.58 0.56
CA TYR A 64 5.77 3.54 -0.03
C TYR A 64 7.15 3.45 0.62
N ASN A 65 7.75 2.29 0.47
CA ASN A 65 9.05 1.97 1.04
C ASN A 65 10.17 2.90 0.55
N THR A 66 11.15 3.15 1.42
CA THR A 66 12.39 3.82 1.00
C THR A 66 13.33 2.85 0.28
N SER A 67 14.30 3.37 -0.46
CA SER A 67 15.32 2.53 -1.12
C SER A 67 16.18 1.73 -0.13
N ALA A 68 16.26 2.15 1.14
CA ALA A 68 16.98 1.43 2.18
C ALA A 68 16.30 0.10 2.54
N ASN A 69 14.98 0.02 2.41
CA ASN A 69 14.19 -1.19 2.68
C ASN A 69 14.47 -1.82 4.06
N ASP A 70 14.65 -1.01 5.11
CA ASP A 70 15.01 -1.50 6.45
C ASP A 70 13.88 -1.37 7.49
N GLY A 71 12.69 -0.95 7.06
CA GLY A 71 11.49 -0.88 7.89
C GLY A 71 11.49 0.24 8.93
N LYS A 72 12.42 1.20 8.84
CA LYS A 72 12.54 2.31 9.80
C LYS A 72 11.81 3.57 9.36
N GLU A 73 11.70 3.78 8.06
CA GLU A 73 11.04 4.94 7.46
C GLU A 73 10.30 4.55 6.18
N MET A 74 9.27 5.32 5.84
CA MET A 74 8.55 5.24 4.57
C MET A 74 8.33 6.64 4.00
N TRP A 75 8.15 6.73 2.69
CA TRP A 75 7.69 7.94 2.03
C TRP A 75 6.20 8.16 2.25
N ILE A 76 5.82 9.43 2.37
CA ILE A 76 4.45 9.92 2.32
C ILE A 76 4.46 11.04 1.28
N ASP A 77 3.72 10.86 0.19
CA ASP A 77 3.70 11.72 -0.98
C ASP A 77 2.27 12.15 -1.29
N ASP A 78 2.00 13.45 -1.24
CA ASP A 78 0.69 14.03 -1.54
C ASP A 78 0.49 14.38 -3.02
N HIS A 79 1.49 14.11 -3.87
CA HIS A 79 1.47 14.39 -5.30
C HIS A 79 1.09 15.83 -5.66
N GLY A 80 1.42 16.81 -4.81
CA GLY A 80 1.07 18.20 -5.07
C GLY A 80 -0.39 18.55 -4.79
N LYS A 81 -1.14 17.68 -4.10
CA LYS A 81 -2.61 17.79 -4.02
C LYS A 81 -3.16 18.39 -2.73
N ILE A 82 -2.38 18.37 -1.64
CA ILE A 82 -2.81 18.88 -0.34
C ILE A 82 -2.00 20.13 0.00
N TRP A 83 -0.69 19.96 0.16
CA TRP A 83 0.27 21.01 0.50
C TRP A 83 1.53 20.95 -0.38
N ASN A 84 1.58 20.06 -1.37
CA ASN A 84 2.75 19.79 -2.19
C ASN A 84 3.95 19.35 -1.35
N PHE A 85 3.75 18.27 -0.59
CA PHE A 85 4.76 17.71 0.29
C PHE A 85 5.07 16.25 -0.05
N LYS A 86 6.33 15.91 0.14
CA LYS A 86 6.82 14.53 0.05
C LYS A 86 7.87 14.32 1.13
N VAL A 87 7.59 13.54 2.15
CA VAL A 87 8.49 13.38 3.31
C VAL A 87 8.76 11.92 3.62
N LYS A 88 9.95 11.65 4.17
CA LYS A 88 10.22 10.38 4.86
C LYS A 88 9.75 10.49 6.29
N SER A 89 8.81 9.65 6.69
CA SER A 89 8.37 9.54 8.08
C SER A 89 8.94 8.28 8.71
N PRO A 90 9.48 8.36 9.94
CA PRO A 90 9.73 7.19 10.77
C PRO A 90 8.45 6.36 10.93
N VAL A 91 8.62 5.03 10.98
CA VAL A 91 7.52 4.07 11.13
C VAL A 91 7.81 3.04 12.22
N THR A 92 6.75 2.44 12.74
CA THR A 92 6.83 1.20 13.53
C THR A 92 5.87 0.21 12.90
N VAL A 93 6.41 -0.64 12.01
CA VAL A 93 5.63 -1.54 11.14
C VAL A 93 4.72 -2.48 11.93
N GLY A 94 5.23 -3.07 13.02
CA GLY A 94 4.47 -4.01 13.86
C GLY A 94 3.22 -3.42 14.52
N SER A 95 3.18 -2.10 14.73
CA SER A 95 1.99 -1.39 15.25
C SER A 95 1.28 -0.54 14.19
N SER A 96 1.79 -0.54 12.95
CA SER A 96 1.25 0.21 11.81
C SER A 96 1.10 1.72 12.10
N VAL A 97 2.04 2.29 12.85
CA VAL A 97 2.07 3.72 13.18
C VAL A 97 3.26 4.43 12.56
N PHE A 98 3.09 5.72 12.30
CA PHE A 98 4.13 6.58 11.74
C PHE A 98 4.01 7.99 12.31
N ALA A 99 5.13 8.63 12.58
CA ALA A 99 5.19 10.00 13.10
C ALA A 99 6.61 10.55 12.95
N GLY A 100 6.72 11.87 12.85
CA GLY A 100 8.01 12.55 12.80
C GLY A 100 7.84 14.06 12.84
N SER A 101 8.82 14.76 13.41
CA SER A 101 8.81 16.22 13.53
C SER A 101 9.84 16.84 12.60
N ASN A 102 9.53 18.00 12.03
CA ASN A 102 10.46 18.78 11.22
C ASN A 102 11.05 17.98 10.03
N LEU A 103 10.22 17.16 9.39
CA LEU A 103 10.58 16.34 8.24
C LEU A 103 10.72 17.25 7.02
N ALA A 104 11.92 17.33 6.45
CA ALA A 104 12.15 18.13 5.25
C ALA A 104 11.46 17.49 4.04
N SER A 105 10.66 18.29 3.32
CA SER A 105 10.03 17.86 2.07
C SER A 105 11.07 17.70 0.94
N ASP A 106 10.93 16.61 0.18
CA ASP A 106 11.73 16.24 -1.00
C ASP A 106 11.06 16.71 -2.30
N VAL A 107 10.43 17.88 -2.27
CA VAL A 107 9.81 18.52 -3.44
C VAL A 107 10.77 19.57 -4.00
N ASP A 108 11.10 19.44 -5.27
CA ASP A 108 12.03 20.37 -5.92
C ASP A 108 11.45 21.79 -5.99
N GLY A 109 12.28 22.78 -5.72
CA GLY A 109 11.89 24.20 -5.74
C GLY A 109 10.93 24.66 -4.62
N TYR A 110 10.46 23.76 -3.74
CA TYR A 110 9.53 24.11 -2.64
C TYR A 110 10.03 23.57 -1.30
N LYS A 111 10.38 24.49 -0.39
CA LYS A 111 10.95 24.16 0.92
C LYS A 111 9.89 24.30 2.00
N VAL A 112 9.41 23.16 2.48
CA VAL A 112 8.51 23.06 3.64
C VAL A 112 8.97 21.93 4.54
N ASN A 113 8.87 22.13 5.85
CA ASN A 113 9.06 21.09 6.83
C ASN A 113 7.70 20.66 7.36
N VAL A 114 7.46 19.34 7.40
CA VAL A 114 6.20 18.75 7.83
C VAL A 114 6.41 18.09 9.20
N THR A 115 5.47 18.31 10.12
CA THR A 115 5.38 17.50 11.34
C THR A 115 4.16 16.61 11.23
N ILE A 116 4.37 15.30 11.34
CA ILE A 116 3.35 14.27 11.30
C ILE A 116 3.18 13.66 12.69
N THR A 117 1.95 13.65 13.19
CA THR A 117 1.58 13.03 14.46
C THR A 117 0.37 12.13 14.27
N GLU A 118 0.17 11.20 15.21
CA GLU A 118 -0.98 10.28 15.22
C GLU A 118 -1.17 9.49 13.90
N GLY A 119 -0.07 9.26 13.16
CA GLY A 119 -0.12 8.52 11.91
C GLY A 119 -0.38 7.04 12.17
N LYS A 120 -1.39 6.50 11.50
CA LYS A 120 -1.82 5.11 11.64
C LYS A 120 -2.40 4.57 10.34
N VAL A 121 -2.05 3.33 10.03
CA VAL A 121 -2.75 2.50 9.05
C VAL A 121 -3.57 1.46 9.82
N THR A 122 -4.85 1.28 9.44
CA THR A 122 -5.75 0.30 10.06
C THR A 122 -6.24 -0.69 9.02
N LYS A 123 -6.15 -1.99 9.33
CA LYS A 123 -6.53 -3.05 8.40
C LYS A 123 -8.03 -3.29 8.40
N ASN A 124 -8.67 -3.28 7.23
CA ASN A 124 -10.10 -3.58 7.06
C ASN A 124 -11.05 -2.82 8.03
N ASP A 125 -10.72 -1.56 8.33
CA ASP A 125 -11.36 -0.78 9.41
C ASP A 125 -12.27 0.33 8.88
N THR A 126 -12.28 0.55 7.56
CA THR A 126 -13.11 1.58 6.93
C THR A 126 -13.82 1.06 5.69
N LYS A 127 -14.68 1.88 5.11
CA LYS A 127 -15.38 1.61 3.85
C LYS A 127 -14.95 2.60 2.77
N SER A 128 -14.73 2.09 1.57
CA SER A 128 -14.58 2.91 0.36
C SER A 128 -15.91 3.62 0.02
N THR A 129 -15.88 4.53 -0.96
CA THR A 129 -17.09 5.24 -1.42
C THR A 129 -18.18 4.30 -1.94
N GLY A 130 -17.78 3.24 -2.64
CA GLY A 130 -18.62 2.14 -3.10
C GLY A 130 -19.03 1.14 -2.00
N GLY A 131 -18.52 1.30 -0.78
CA GLY A 131 -18.93 0.52 0.39
C GLY A 131 -18.10 -0.75 0.65
N HIS A 132 -16.98 -0.94 -0.05
CA HIS A 132 -16.08 -2.07 0.19
C HIS A 132 -15.32 -1.90 1.50
N ILE A 133 -15.19 -2.96 2.29
CA ILE A 133 -14.33 -2.96 3.48
C ILE A 133 -12.87 -2.93 3.00
N VAL A 134 -12.12 -1.92 3.42
CA VAL A 134 -10.75 -1.65 2.98
C VAL A 134 -9.90 -1.14 4.15
N ASP A 135 -8.59 -1.08 3.95
CA ASP A 135 -7.67 -0.47 4.90
C ASP A 135 -7.91 1.04 5.01
N GLY A 136 -7.75 1.59 6.20
CA GLY A 136 -7.80 3.01 6.50
C GLY A 136 -6.41 3.60 6.72
N ILE A 137 -6.29 4.90 6.48
CA ILE A 137 -5.12 5.70 6.86
C ILE A 137 -5.58 6.99 7.53
N SER A 138 -4.90 7.41 8.59
CA SER A 138 -5.15 8.70 9.24
C SER A 138 -3.86 9.25 9.83
N PHE A 139 -3.66 10.56 9.76
CA PHE A 139 -2.60 11.27 10.45
C PHE A 139 -2.95 12.75 10.62
N LYS A 140 -2.22 13.43 11.50
CA LYS A 140 -2.24 14.88 11.65
C LYS A 140 -0.96 15.44 11.07
N ALA A 141 -1.07 16.56 10.34
CA ALA A 141 0.06 17.27 9.77
C ALA A 141 0.04 18.75 10.19
N THR A 142 1.22 19.31 10.40
CA THR A 142 1.45 20.76 10.41
C THR A 142 2.58 21.09 9.44
N PHE A 143 2.50 22.29 8.84
CA PHE A 143 3.43 22.73 7.81
C PHE A 143 4.15 23.98 8.29
N SER A 144 5.47 24.04 8.10
CA SER A 144 6.31 25.11 8.65
C SER A 144 6.07 26.49 8.03
N ASP A 145 5.50 26.53 6.82
CA ASP A 145 5.20 27.74 6.07
C ASP A 145 3.73 28.17 6.16
N ASP A 146 2.93 27.46 6.96
CA ASP A 146 1.56 27.85 7.25
C ASP A 146 1.54 29.17 8.03
N THR A 147 0.93 30.20 7.43
CA THR A 147 0.79 31.52 8.03
C THR A 147 -0.22 31.53 9.19
N ASP A 148 -1.16 30.59 9.21
CA ASP A 148 -2.10 30.38 10.29
C ASP A 148 -1.45 29.47 11.34
N ALA A 149 -0.51 30.06 12.10
CA ALA A 149 0.36 29.36 13.03
C ALA A 149 -0.40 28.37 13.92
N GLY A 150 -0.02 27.10 13.82
CA GLY A 150 -0.56 26.03 14.67
C GLY A 150 -1.81 25.33 14.14
N THR A 151 -2.25 25.60 12.91
CA THR A 151 -3.32 24.83 12.27
C THR A 151 -2.90 23.37 12.13
N VAL A 152 -3.74 22.47 12.64
CA VAL A 152 -3.55 21.03 12.55
C VAL A 152 -4.49 20.49 11.49
N TYR A 153 -3.91 19.89 10.45
CA TYR A 153 -4.64 19.25 9.36
C TYR A 153 -4.80 17.77 9.67
N GLU A 154 -6.04 17.31 9.84
CA GLU A 154 -6.35 15.89 9.96
C GLU A 154 -6.53 15.32 8.55
N ILE A 155 -5.61 14.47 8.11
CA ILE A 155 -5.64 13.81 6.80
C ILE A 155 -6.04 12.37 7.03
N LYS A 156 -7.17 11.94 6.47
CA LYS A 156 -7.68 10.58 6.64
C LYS A 156 -8.44 10.07 5.44
N GLY A 157 -8.43 8.77 5.25
CA GLY A 157 -9.05 8.16 4.09
C GLY A 157 -8.96 6.65 4.07
N TYR A 158 -9.04 6.11 2.86
CA TYR A 158 -9.11 4.68 2.63
C TYR A 158 -8.21 4.24 1.48
N LYS A 159 -7.81 2.98 1.48
CA LYS A 159 -6.94 2.39 0.45
C LYS A 159 -7.65 2.34 -0.90
N ARG A 160 -6.98 2.81 -1.95
CA ARG A 160 -7.50 2.81 -3.32
C ARG A 160 -7.78 1.37 -3.76
N THR A 161 -8.99 1.12 -4.26
CA THR A 161 -9.44 -0.21 -4.69
C THR A 161 -9.17 -0.49 -6.16
N GLY A 162 -9.04 0.56 -6.98
CA GLY A 162 -8.99 0.47 -8.44
C GLY A 162 -10.35 0.26 -9.10
N PHE A 163 -11.45 0.18 -8.32
CA PHE A 163 -12.80 0.16 -8.84
C PHE A 163 -13.25 1.57 -9.22
N LYS A 164 -13.92 1.71 -10.36
CA LYS A 164 -14.28 3.01 -10.95
C LYS A 164 -15.17 3.85 -10.03
N GLU A 165 -16.04 3.20 -9.26
CA GLU A 165 -16.93 3.81 -8.29
C GLU A 165 -16.23 4.40 -7.06
N ASP A 166 -14.97 4.02 -6.83
CA ASP A 166 -14.15 4.46 -5.69
C ASP A 166 -13.09 5.50 -6.08
N GLU A 167 -12.95 5.82 -7.37
CA GLU A 167 -11.99 6.79 -7.88
C GLU A 167 -12.49 8.23 -7.70
N HIS A 168 -11.56 9.14 -7.41
CA HIS A 168 -11.79 10.59 -7.22
C HIS A 168 -10.83 11.42 -8.08
#